data_AF-A0A8H4WEF4-F1
#
_entry.id   AF-A0A8H4WEF4-F1
#
_cell.length_a   1.000
_cell.length_b   1.000
_cell.length_c   1.000
_cell.angle_alpha   90.00
_cell.angle_beta   90.00
_cell.angle_gamma   90.00
#
_symmetry.space_group_name_H-M   'P 1'
#
loop_
_entity.id
_entity.type
_entity.pdbx_description
1 polymer ?
#
loop_
_entity_poly.entity_id
_entity_poly.type
_entity_poly.pdbx_seq_one_letter_code
_entity_poly.pdbx_strand_id
1 'polypeptide(L)'
;MRETFEPAMLERKAAAMRKSTGNSQLRARTYNKDRTPAQILAHATVRPLKMLLSPIILPLSLYCAFMFGLVYLLFTTFPAVFETTYHFATDISGLAYLGLGVGMIISIGLFAFLSDKLLKQPREGTLERPELRLILMIWSSPVVPVGLLWYGWSAEKVTHWIVPILGTMFIGLGALLILMPAQLYLVDAFGFRGSRICPCYEHCFALFVRLLAFIGLAFSPLPFLFYKYGETLRTKFPITL
;
A
#
# COMPACT_ATOMS: atom_id res chain seq x y z
N MET A 1 24.39 21.41 15.16
CA MET A 1 23.38 21.39 14.06
C MET A 1 22.32 22.44 14.36
N ARG A 2 22.01 23.33 13.41
CA ARG A 2 20.90 24.30 13.52
C ARG A 2 19.59 23.54 13.29
N GLU A 3 18.78 23.36 14.34
CA GLU A 3 17.45 22.77 14.23
C GLU A 3 16.53 23.68 13.41
N THR A 4 16.10 23.20 12.24
CA THR A 4 15.16 23.92 11.37
C THR A 4 13.70 23.69 11.77
N PHE A 5 13.42 22.83 12.77
CA PHE A 5 12.08 22.37 13.14
C PHE A 5 11.19 23.53 13.64
N GLU A 6 10.24 23.94 12.80
CA GLU A 6 9.33 25.07 13.07
C GLU A 6 8.60 24.97 14.41
N PRO A 7 8.07 23.81 14.81
CA PRO A 7 7.38 23.69 16.10
C PRO A 7 8.31 23.98 17.28
N ALA A 8 9.57 23.51 17.24
CA ALA A 8 10.55 23.76 18.30
C ALA A 8 11.03 25.22 18.32
N MET A 9 11.16 25.86 17.15
CA MET A 9 11.45 27.29 17.07
C MET A 9 10.30 28.15 17.59
N LEU A 10 9.05 27.79 17.25
CA LEU A 10 7.85 28.46 17.73
C LEU A 10 7.66 28.24 19.24
N GLU A 11 8.04 27.09 19.77
CA GLU A 11 8.02 26.80 21.20
C GLU A 11 9.11 27.57 21.95
N ARG A 12 10.34 27.62 21.44
CA ARG A 12 11.41 28.47 21.99
C ARG A 12 11.05 29.95 21.95
N LYS A 13 10.45 30.42 20.85
CA LYS A 13 10.01 31.81 20.70
C LYS A 13 8.83 32.13 21.62
N ALA A 14 7.88 31.22 21.77
CA ALA A 14 6.80 31.37 22.75
C ALA A 14 7.32 31.35 24.19
N ALA A 15 8.29 30.50 24.52
CA ALA A 15 8.93 30.45 25.84
C ALA A 15 9.74 31.73 26.14
N ALA A 16 10.43 32.29 25.15
CA ALA A 16 11.10 33.57 25.27
C ALA A 16 10.10 34.72 25.51
N MET A 17 8.98 34.75 24.77
CA MET A 17 7.93 35.75 24.96
C MET A 17 7.20 35.63 26.31
N ARG A 18 7.06 34.43 26.87
CA ARG A 18 6.54 34.25 28.25
C ARG A 18 7.43 34.92 29.28
N LYS A 19 8.76 34.81 29.12
CA LYS A 19 9.74 35.41 30.04
C LYS A 19 9.79 36.93 29.94
N SER A 20 9.66 37.50 28.72
CA SER A 20 9.70 38.95 28.52
C SER A 20 8.41 39.67 28.91
N THR A 21 7.25 39.04 28.72
CA THR A 21 5.95 39.70 28.87
C THR A 21 5.26 39.36 30.19
N GLY A 22 5.79 38.41 30.98
CA GLY A 22 5.21 37.98 32.25
C GLY A 22 3.84 37.28 32.13
N ASN A 23 3.34 37.12 30.90
CA ASN A 23 2.03 36.56 30.62
C ASN A 23 2.13 35.06 30.32
N SER A 24 1.66 34.23 31.25
CA SER A 24 1.66 32.76 31.16
C SER A 24 0.67 32.20 30.12
N GLN A 25 -0.22 33.03 29.57
CA GLN A 25 -1.24 32.64 28.58
C GLN A 25 -0.70 32.52 27.15
N LEU A 26 0.52 32.98 26.86
CA LEU A 26 1.10 32.91 25.52
C LEU A 26 1.43 31.47 25.13
N ARG A 27 0.65 30.88 24.21
CA ARG A 27 0.83 29.50 23.72
C ARG A 27 1.25 29.51 22.26
N ALA A 28 2.18 28.62 21.91
CA ALA A 28 2.54 28.38 20.51
C ALA A 28 1.32 27.80 19.76
N ARG A 29 1.05 28.29 18.55
CA ARG A 29 -0.11 27.90 17.72
C ARG A 29 -0.19 26.39 17.41
N THR A 30 0.90 25.67 17.64
CA THR A 30 1.06 24.24 17.40
C THR A 30 0.65 23.37 18.61
N TYR A 31 0.45 23.95 19.79
CA TYR A 31 0.22 23.20 21.03
C TYR A 31 -1.26 22.84 21.24
N ASN A 32 -1.77 21.89 20.47
CA ASN A 32 -3.02 21.20 20.80
C ASN A 32 -2.71 20.05 21.77
N LYS A 33 -2.59 20.35 23.07
CA LYS A 33 -2.34 19.34 24.12
C LYS A 33 -3.63 18.73 24.70
N ASP A 34 -4.80 19.18 24.27
CA ASP A 34 -6.07 18.84 24.93
C ASP A 34 -6.81 17.66 24.28
N ARG A 35 -6.14 16.84 23.46
CA ARG A 35 -6.77 15.67 22.84
C ARG A 35 -6.43 14.40 23.60
N THR A 36 -7.45 13.73 24.12
CA THR A 36 -7.32 12.41 24.74
C THR A 36 -6.81 11.39 23.71
N PRO A 37 -6.08 10.34 24.11
CA PRO A 37 -5.58 9.30 23.20
C PRO A 37 -6.69 8.69 22.33
N ALA A 38 -7.90 8.53 22.89
CA ALA A 38 -9.09 8.09 22.18
C ALA A 38 -9.56 9.07 21.10
N GLN A 39 -9.47 10.39 21.35
CA GLN A 39 -9.79 11.41 20.34
C GLN A 39 -8.72 11.51 19.26
N ILE A 40 -7.45 11.25 19.59
CA ILE A 40 -6.37 11.15 18.61
C ILE A 40 -6.60 9.93 17.72
N LEU A 41 -6.94 8.77 18.30
CA LEU A 41 -7.28 7.56 17.56
C LEU A 41 -8.50 7.76 16.68
N ALA A 42 -9.61 8.27 17.23
CA ALA A 42 -10.84 8.54 16.47
C ALA A 42 -10.59 9.52 15.32
N HIS A 43 -9.84 10.59 15.55
CA HIS A 43 -9.50 11.55 14.51
C HIS A 43 -8.50 10.97 13.48
N ALA A 44 -7.63 10.06 13.89
CA ALA A 44 -6.72 9.33 13.00
C ALA A 44 -7.44 8.30 12.12
N THR A 45 -8.56 7.72 12.57
CA THR A 45 -9.34 6.73 11.82
C THR A 45 -10.43 7.36 10.94
N VAL A 46 -11.13 8.40 11.41
CA VAL A 46 -12.23 9.04 10.67
C VAL A 46 -11.73 9.81 9.46
N ARG A 47 -10.53 10.41 9.54
CA ARG A 47 -9.97 11.20 8.43
C ARG A 47 -9.65 10.35 7.19
N PRO A 48 -8.99 9.18 7.29
CA PRO A 48 -8.84 8.25 6.18
C PRO A 48 -10.17 7.74 5.61
N LEU A 49 -11.15 7.38 6.45
CA LEU A 49 -12.46 6.90 5.98
C LEU A 49 -13.21 7.98 5.16
N LYS A 50 -13.23 9.21 5.66
CA LYS A 50 -13.89 10.32 4.95
C LYS A 50 -13.19 10.67 3.64
N MET A 51 -11.88 10.48 3.60
CA MET A 51 -11.06 10.74 2.41
C MET A 51 -11.10 9.60 1.41
N LEU A 52 -11.34 8.35 1.85
CA LEU A 52 -11.63 7.21 0.98
C LEU A 52 -12.90 7.46 0.15
N LEU A 53 -13.90 8.14 0.73
CA LEU A 53 -15.11 8.57 0.03
C LEU A 53 -14.90 9.75 -0.94
N SER A 54 -13.66 10.23 -1.10
CA SER A 54 -13.33 11.22 -2.11
C SER A 54 -13.45 10.61 -3.51
N PRO A 55 -14.02 11.33 -4.49
CA PRO A 55 -14.30 10.82 -5.84
C PRO A 55 -13.07 10.34 -6.61
N ILE A 56 -11.87 10.77 -6.23
CA ILE A 56 -10.60 10.37 -6.87
C ILE A 56 -9.99 9.15 -6.17
N ILE A 57 -10.08 9.09 -4.83
CA ILE A 57 -9.41 8.07 -4.01
C ILE A 57 -10.22 6.77 -4.01
N LEU A 58 -11.56 6.86 -4.06
CA LEU A 58 -12.44 5.69 -4.13
C LEU A 58 -12.12 4.78 -5.33
N PRO A 59 -12.14 5.25 -6.59
CA PRO A 59 -11.83 4.39 -7.74
C PRO A 59 -10.38 3.90 -7.72
N LEU A 60 -9.44 4.73 -7.25
CA LEU A 60 -8.03 4.34 -7.13
C LEU A 60 -7.84 3.20 -6.13
N SER A 61 -8.45 3.30 -4.95
CA SER A 61 -8.38 2.26 -3.91
C SER A 61 -9.07 0.97 -4.33
N LEU A 62 -10.21 1.06 -5.04
CA LEU A 62 -10.89 -0.09 -5.62
C LEU A 62 -10.02 -0.78 -6.67
N TYR A 63 -9.35 -0.01 -7.53
CA TYR A 63 -8.41 -0.54 -8.52
C TYR A 63 -7.23 -1.25 -7.85
N CYS A 64 -6.63 -0.65 -6.80
CA CYS A 64 -5.57 -1.31 -6.04
C CYS A 64 -6.05 -2.61 -5.37
N ALA A 65 -7.26 -2.61 -4.79
CA ALA A 65 -7.85 -3.80 -4.17
C ALA A 65 -8.07 -4.91 -5.20
N PHE A 66 -8.59 -4.56 -6.39
CA PHE A 66 -8.75 -5.50 -7.49
C PHE A 66 -7.41 -6.11 -7.94
N MET A 67 -6.39 -5.27 -8.12
CA MET A 67 -5.05 -5.73 -8.53
C MET A 67 -4.39 -6.61 -7.47
N PHE A 68 -4.54 -6.27 -6.18
CA PHE A 68 -4.06 -7.10 -5.09
C PHE A 68 -4.80 -8.44 -5.04
N GLY A 69 -6.12 -8.43 -5.25
CA GLY A 69 -6.94 -9.63 -5.36
C GLY A 69 -6.51 -10.53 -6.52
N LEU A 70 -6.19 -9.98 -7.69
CA LEU A 70 -5.69 -10.74 -8.83
C LEU A 70 -4.34 -11.41 -8.55
N VAL A 71 -3.40 -10.68 -7.95
CA VAL A 71 -2.08 -11.24 -7.58
C VAL A 71 -2.24 -12.33 -6.53
N TYR A 72 -3.11 -12.12 -5.54
CA TYR A 72 -3.39 -13.13 -4.52
C TYR A 72 -4.05 -14.39 -5.11
N LEU A 73 -5.04 -14.21 -5.99
CA LEU A 73 -5.67 -15.31 -6.71
C LEU A 73 -4.62 -16.12 -7.47
N LEU A 74 -3.74 -15.43 -8.21
CA LEU A 74 -2.64 -16.06 -8.94
C LEU A 74 -1.73 -16.86 -8.00
N PHE A 75 -1.35 -16.32 -6.84
CA PHE A 75 -0.56 -17.04 -5.83
C PHE A 75 -1.27 -18.31 -5.33
N THR A 76 -2.58 -18.26 -5.13
CA THR A 76 -3.32 -19.44 -4.64
C THR A 76 -3.51 -20.52 -5.71
N THR A 77 -3.65 -20.13 -6.99
CA THR A 77 -3.90 -21.07 -8.09
C THR A 77 -2.62 -21.57 -8.76
N PHE A 78 -1.49 -20.88 -8.60
CA PHE A 78 -0.22 -21.21 -9.24
C PHE A 78 0.26 -22.65 -8.98
N PRO A 79 0.35 -23.10 -7.71
CA PRO A 79 0.86 -24.43 -7.40
C PRO A 79 -0.01 -25.50 -8.05
N ALA A 80 -1.35 -25.34 -7.97
CA ALA A 80 -2.30 -26.26 -8.58
C ALA A 80 -2.06 -26.39 -10.09
N VAL A 81 -1.92 -25.29 -10.83
CA VAL A 81 -1.70 -25.34 -12.28
C VAL A 81 -0.37 -26.02 -12.65
N PHE A 82 0.72 -25.74 -11.94
CA PHE A 82 2.02 -26.35 -12.24
C PHE A 82 2.12 -27.81 -11.79
N GLU A 83 1.44 -28.20 -10.72
CA GLU A 83 1.38 -29.59 -10.25
C GLU A 83 0.45 -30.44 -11.14
N THR A 84 -0.75 -29.95 -11.47
CA THR A 84 -1.73 -30.75 -12.22
C THR A 84 -1.45 -30.78 -13.72
N THR A 85 -1.10 -29.64 -14.32
CA THR A 85 -0.98 -29.50 -15.78
C THR A 85 0.43 -29.79 -16.27
N TYR A 86 1.44 -29.37 -15.50
CA TYR A 86 2.85 -29.52 -15.86
C TYR A 86 3.56 -30.66 -15.14
N HIS A 87 2.86 -31.35 -14.22
CA HIS A 87 3.38 -32.46 -13.44
C HIS A 87 4.69 -32.12 -12.70
N PHE A 88 4.84 -30.87 -12.28
CA PHE A 88 5.95 -30.47 -11.43
C PHE A 88 5.80 -31.13 -10.06
N ALA A 89 6.92 -31.57 -9.50
CA ALA A 89 6.96 -32.01 -8.12
C ALA A 89 6.74 -30.81 -7.18
N THR A 90 6.12 -31.06 -6.02
CA THR A 90 5.70 -30.02 -5.05
C THR A 90 6.88 -29.17 -4.53
N ASP A 91 8.09 -29.71 -4.56
CA ASP A 91 9.33 -29.01 -4.22
C ASP A 91 9.77 -28.00 -5.30
N ILE A 92 9.49 -28.28 -6.58
CA ILE A 92 9.86 -27.43 -7.73
C ILE A 92 8.73 -26.46 -8.10
N SER A 93 7.48 -26.72 -7.71
CA SER A 93 6.34 -25.82 -8.01
C SER A 93 6.56 -24.38 -7.48
N GLY A 94 7.33 -24.23 -6.40
CA GLY A 94 7.76 -22.94 -5.87
C GLY A 94 8.67 -22.11 -6.81
N LEU A 95 9.44 -22.74 -7.69
CA LEU A 95 10.30 -22.03 -8.65
C LEU A 95 9.49 -21.20 -9.65
N ALA A 96 8.24 -21.56 -9.92
CA ALA A 96 7.39 -20.83 -10.85
C ALA A 96 7.14 -19.38 -10.37
N TYR A 97 7.20 -19.12 -9.06
CA TYR A 97 7.08 -17.76 -8.51
C TYR A 97 8.25 -16.84 -8.84
N LEU A 98 9.39 -17.38 -9.28
CA LEU A 98 10.53 -16.57 -9.69
C LEU A 98 10.17 -15.65 -10.86
N GLY A 99 9.31 -16.08 -11.79
CA GLY A 99 8.84 -15.21 -12.87
C GLY A 99 8.18 -13.94 -12.35
N LEU A 100 7.25 -14.11 -11.40
CA LEU A 100 6.57 -13.00 -10.74
C LEU A 100 7.57 -12.11 -9.97
N GLY A 101 8.48 -12.72 -9.21
CA GLY A 101 9.50 -12.01 -8.43
C GLY A 101 10.47 -11.19 -9.29
N VAL A 102 10.93 -11.74 -10.42
CA VAL A 102 11.77 -11.01 -11.39
C VAL A 102 11.00 -9.83 -11.98
N GLY A 103 9.73 -10.03 -12.35
CA GLY A 103 8.86 -8.96 -12.81
C GLY A 103 8.76 -7.82 -11.81
N MET A 104 8.58 -8.15 -10.53
CA MET A 104 8.53 -7.18 -9.43
C MET A 104 9.85 -6.39 -9.26
N ILE A 105 11.00 -7.05 -9.34
CA ILE A 105 12.31 -6.38 -9.26
C ILE A 105 12.47 -5.37 -10.40
N ILE A 106 12.08 -5.76 -11.62
CA ILE A 106 12.11 -4.88 -12.80
C ILE A 106 11.17 -3.68 -12.59
N SER A 107 9.97 -3.87 -12.01
CA SER A 107 9.07 -2.77 -11.67
C SER A 107 9.71 -1.73 -10.77
N ILE A 108 10.43 -2.17 -9.73
CA ILE A 108 11.06 -1.26 -8.77
C ILE A 108 12.11 -0.42 -9.48
N GLY A 109 12.95 -1.04 -10.32
CA GLY A 109 13.94 -0.32 -11.12
C GLY A 109 13.31 0.68 -12.09
N LEU A 110 12.27 0.26 -12.81
CA LEU A 110 11.53 1.16 -13.72
C LEU A 110 10.86 2.30 -12.96
N PHE A 111 10.23 2.02 -11.82
CA PHE A 111 9.60 3.04 -11.00
C PHE A 111 10.62 4.06 -10.48
N ALA A 112 11.78 3.62 -9.98
CA ALA A 112 12.83 4.50 -9.52
C ALA A 112 13.33 5.42 -10.66
N PHE A 113 13.59 4.86 -11.84
CA PHE A 113 14.03 5.63 -13.00
C PHE A 113 12.97 6.64 -13.47
N LEU A 114 11.71 6.20 -13.57
CA LEU A 114 10.63 7.01 -14.11
C LEU A 114 10.20 8.09 -13.11
N SER A 115 10.24 7.80 -11.80
CA SER A 115 10.04 8.77 -10.72
C SER A 115 11.15 9.81 -10.70
N ASP A 116 12.42 9.41 -10.78
CA ASP A 116 13.55 10.34 -10.84
C ASP A 116 13.48 11.27 -12.06
N LYS A 117 13.09 10.74 -13.21
CA LYS A 117 12.92 11.53 -14.44
C LYS A 117 11.76 12.51 -14.33
N LEU A 118 10.67 12.14 -13.67
CA LEU A 118 9.53 13.02 -13.40
C LEU A 118 9.90 14.15 -12.42
N LEU A 119 10.69 13.84 -11.39
CA LEU A 119 11.11 14.81 -10.36
C LEU A 119 12.23 15.75 -10.83
N LYS A 120 13.07 15.33 -11.78
CA LYS A 120 14.17 16.13 -12.34
C LYS A 120 13.74 17.10 -13.45
N GLN A 121 12.47 17.14 -13.86
CA GLN A 121 12.00 18.18 -14.78
C GLN A 121 11.90 19.53 -14.05
N PRO A 122 12.70 20.55 -14.43
CA PRO A 122 12.62 21.86 -13.80
C PRO A 122 11.29 22.51 -14.21
N ARG A 123 10.35 22.60 -13.26
CA ARG A 123 9.12 23.37 -13.45
C ARG A 123 9.10 24.49 -12.44
N GLU A 124 9.14 25.71 -12.97
CA GLU A 124 9.06 26.96 -12.23
C GLU A 124 7.84 26.96 -11.30
N GLY A 125 8.10 26.98 -9.99
CA GLY A 125 7.22 27.65 -9.03
C GLY A 125 5.90 27.00 -8.60
N THR A 126 5.60 25.72 -8.86
CA THR A 126 4.35 25.13 -8.34
C THR A 126 4.56 23.76 -7.70
N LEU A 127 3.96 23.57 -6.52
CA LEU A 127 3.96 22.37 -5.66
C LEU A 127 4.07 21.07 -6.47
N GLU A 128 4.92 20.14 -6.00
CA GLU A 128 4.95 18.75 -6.42
C GLU A 128 3.51 18.20 -6.53
N ARG A 129 2.98 18.07 -7.74
CA ARG A 129 1.61 17.58 -7.94
C ARG A 129 1.64 16.05 -7.83
N PRO A 130 1.02 15.44 -6.81
CA PRO A 130 1.01 13.98 -6.66
C PRO A 130 0.31 13.26 -7.82
N GLU A 131 -0.49 13.99 -8.61
CA GLU A 131 -1.15 13.53 -9.84
C GLU A 131 -0.17 13.09 -10.95
N LEU A 132 1.06 13.61 -10.96
CA LEU A 132 2.07 13.17 -11.93
C LEU A 132 2.42 11.68 -11.74
N ARG A 133 2.28 11.15 -10.51
CA ARG A 133 2.47 9.73 -10.22
C ARG A 133 1.36 8.86 -10.82
N LEU A 134 0.14 9.38 -10.96
CA LEU A 134 -0.97 8.67 -11.59
C LEU A 134 -0.74 8.44 -13.09
N ILE A 135 0.02 9.31 -13.76
CA ILE A 135 0.37 9.12 -15.18
C ILE A 135 1.14 7.81 -15.38
N LEU A 136 2.02 7.46 -14.43
CA LEU A 136 2.76 6.19 -14.45
C LEU A 136 1.83 4.97 -14.43
N MET A 137 0.72 5.08 -13.69
CA MET A 137 -0.30 4.02 -13.59
C MET A 137 -1.07 3.84 -14.90
N ILE A 138 -1.31 4.92 -15.65
CA ILE A 138 -2.00 4.86 -16.94
C ILE A 138 -1.16 4.06 -17.94
N TRP A 139 0.16 4.32 -17.98
CA TRP A 139 1.07 3.61 -18.88
C TRP A 139 1.30 2.14 -18.49
N SER A 140 1.21 1.81 -17.20
CA SER A 140 1.38 0.43 -16.73
C SER A 140 0.08 -0.39 -16.73
N SER A 141 -1.09 0.27 -16.77
CA SER A 141 -2.41 -0.36 -16.80
C SER A 141 -2.58 -1.48 -17.85
N PRO A 142 -2.12 -1.34 -19.12
CA PRO A 142 -2.27 -2.39 -20.13
C PRO A 142 -1.31 -3.58 -19.93
N VAL A 143 -0.25 -3.46 -19.12
CA VAL A 143 0.76 -4.52 -18.96
C VAL A 143 0.18 -5.74 -18.25
N VAL A 144 -0.68 -5.52 -17.25
CA VAL A 144 -1.31 -6.61 -16.48
C VAL A 144 -2.31 -7.44 -17.28
N PRO A 145 -3.28 -6.87 -18.04
CA PRO A 145 -4.15 -7.67 -18.88
C PRO A 145 -3.38 -8.43 -19.96
N VAL A 146 -2.30 -7.86 -20.54
CA VAL A 146 -1.43 -8.61 -21.46
C VAL A 146 -0.78 -9.81 -20.76
N GLY A 147 -0.26 -9.62 -19.55
CA GLY A 147 0.32 -10.72 -18.76
C GLY A 147 -0.71 -11.80 -18.40
N LEU A 148 -1.94 -11.41 -18.02
CA LEU A 148 -3.03 -12.33 -17.72
C LEU A 148 -3.50 -13.12 -18.93
N LEU A 149 -3.66 -12.46 -20.08
CA LEU A 149 -4.03 -13.13 -21.33
C LEU A 149 -2.93 -14.11 -21.77
N TRP A 150 -1.67 -13.70 -21.66
CA TRP A 150 -0.53 -14.57 -21.96
C TRP A 150 -0.52 -15.80 -21.04
N TYR A 151 -0.64 -15.58 -19.72
CA TYR A 151 -0.69 -16.66 -18.75
C TYR A 151 -1.86 -17.61 -18.99
N GLY A 152 -3.08 -17.08 -19.13
CA GLY A 152 -4.29 -17.87 -19.37
C GLY A 152 -4.20 -18.72 -20.64
N TRP A 153 -3.77 -18.11 -21.76
CA TRP A 153 -3.59 -18.84 -23.01
C TRP A 153 -2.52 -19.92 -22.92
N SER A 154 -1.39 -19.61 -22.27
CA SER A 154 -0.29 -20.56 -22.13
C SER A 154 -0.65 -21.78 -21.27
N ALA A 155 -1.48 -21.58 -20.24
CA ALA A 155 -2.00 -22.62 -19.38
C ALA A 155 -3.07 -23.48 -20.08
N GLU A 156 -3.96 -22.87 -20.87
CA GLU A 156 -4.99 -23.60 -21.64
C GLU A 156 -4.37 -24.49 -22.73
N LYS A 157 -3.37 -23.97 -23.45
CA LYS A 157 -2.70 -24.70 -24.54
C LYS A 157 -1.62 -25.67 -24.06
N VAL A 158 -1.40 -25.78 -22.75
CA VAL A 158 -0.35 -26.63 -22.14
C VAL A 158 1.00 -26.42 -22.85
N THR A 159 1.33 -25.15 -23.11
CA THR A 159 2.60 -24.78 -23.77
C THR A 159 3.78 -25.01 -22.84
N HIS A 160 5.02 -25.06 -23.34
CA HIS A 160 6.21 -25.28 -22.51
C HIS A 160 6.20 -24.46 -21.21
N TRP A 161 6.53 -25.07 -20.07
CA TRP A 161 6.40 -24.53 -18.70
C TRP A 161 7.00 -23.12 -18.50
N ILE A 162 7.98 -22.71 -19.32
CA ILE A 162 8.58 -21.37 -19.26
C ILE A 162 7.62 -20.26 -19.72
N VAL A 163 6.71 -20.56 -20.64
CA VAL A 163 5.79 -19.60 -21.26
C VAL A 163 4.82 -19.00 -20.22
N PRO A 164 4.14 -19.78 -19.35
CA PRO A 164 3.34 -19.19 -18.27
C PRO A 164 4.18 -18.42 -17.25
N ILE A 165 5.43 -18.81 -16.99
CA ILE A 165 6.35 -18.10 -16.08
C ILE A 165 6.73 -16.72 -16.64
N LEU A 166 6.93 -16.62 -17.96
CA LEU A 166 7.15 -15.32 -18.62
C LEU A 166 5.89 -14.46 -18.59
N GLY A 167 4.71 -15.05 -18.74
CA GLY A 167 3.43 -14.35 -18.57
C GLY A 167 3.29 -13.73 -17.18
N THR A 168 3.67 -14.45 -16.12
CA THR A 168 3.61 -13.93 -14.75
C THR A 168 4.64 -12.87 -14.43
N MET A 169 5.77 -12.85 -15.14
CA MET A 169 6.70 -11.73 -15.08
C MET A 169 6.02 -10.40 -15.47
N PHE A 170 5.21 -10.39 -16.52
CA PHE A 170 4.45 -9.18 -16.91
C PHE A 170 3.37 -8.80 -15.89
N ILE A 171 2.70 -9.79 -15.28
CA ILE A 171 1.73 -9.55 -14.21
C ILE A 171 2.42 -8.90 -13.00
N GLY A 172 3.55 -9.45 -12.55
CA GLY A 172 4.36 -8.89 -11.46
C GLY A 172 4.88 -7.50 -11.78
N LEU A 173 5.31 -7.31 -13.03
CA LEU A 173 5.77 -6.03 -13.55
C LEU A 173 4.71 -4.93 -13.39
N GLY A 174 3.52 -5.18 -13.92
CA GLY A 174 2.42 -4.22 -13.87
C GLY A 174 1.82 -4.05 -12.48
N ALA A 175 1.74 -5.12 -11.68
CA ALA A 175 1.19 -5.05 -10.33
C ALA A 175 1.94 -4.05 -9.44
N LEU A 176 3.28 -4.11 -9.40
CA LEU A 176 4.06 -3.14 -8.61
C LEU A 176 4.10 -1.74 -9.24
N LEU A 177 4.12 -1.63 -10.57
CA LEU A 177 4.03 -0.34 -11.25
C LEU A 177 2.69 0.37 -11.04
N ILE A 178 1.66 -0.32 -10.55
CA ILE A 178 0.35 0.23 -10.19
C ILE A 178 0.26 0.46 -8.67
N LEU A 179 0.66 -0.53 -7.88
CA LEU A 179 0.54 -0.47 -6.41
C LEU A 179 1.48 0.56 -5.79
N MET A 180 2.74 0.67 -6.26
CA MET A 180 3.72 1.60 -5.69
C MET A 180 3.33 3.08 -5.86
N PRO A 181 3.01 3.58 -7.08
CA PRO A 181 2.58 4.97 -7.22
C PRO A 181 1.27 5.26 -6.50
N ALA A 182 0.33 4.31 -6.45
CA ALA A 182 -0.94 4.48 -5.75
C ALA A 182 -0.76 4.60 -4.23
N GLN A 183 0.11 3.77 -3.63
CA GLN A 183 0.48 3.89 -2.22
C GLN A 183 1.14 5.24 -1.93
N LEU A 184 2.05 5.68 -2.80
CA LEU A 184 2.73 6.95 -2.63
C LEU A 184 1.79 8.15 -2.82
N TYR A 185 0.86 8.07 -3.77
CA TYR A 185 -0.21 9.06 -3.95
C TYR A 185 -1.10 9.17 -2.71
N LEU A 186 -1.51 8.03 -2.15
CA LEU A 186 -2.27 8.01 -0.90
C LEU A 186 -1.49 8.69 0.22
N VAL A 187 -0.21 8.34 0.40
CA VAL A 187 0.67 8.96 1.41
C VAL A 187 0.79 10.47 1.20
N ASP A 188 1.03 10.93 -0.02
CA ASP A 188 1.16 12.35 -0.37
C ASP A 188 -0.16 13.10 -0.12
N ALA A 189 -1.29 12.50 -0.47
CA ALA A 189 -2.62 13.06 -0.25
C ALA A 189 -2.99 13.13 1.24
N PHE A 190 -2.67 12.09 2.03
CA PHE A 190 -2.87 12.09 3.48
C PHE A 190 -1.89 13.01 4.22
N GLY A 191 -0.71 13.24 3.65
CA GLY A 191 0.42 13.95 4.26
C GLY A 191 0.35 15.48 4.18
N PHE A 192 -0.55 16.08 3.40
CA PHE A 192 -0.45 17.51 3.15
C PHE A 192 -1.13 18.40 4.20
N ARG A 193 -0.39 18.68 5.28
CA ARG A 193 -0.21 20.05 5.77
C ARG A 193 1.17 20.21 6.41
N GLY A 194 2.18 20.37 5.56
CA GLY A 194 3.53 20.77 5.96
C GLY A 194 4.61 19.87 5.38
N SER A 195 5.16 20.29 4.25
CA SER A 195 6.41 19.81 3.67
C SER A 195 7.53 19.73 4.72
N ARG A 196 7.71 18.56 5.35
CA ARG A 196 8.94 18.11 6.02
C ARG A 196 8.92 16.58 6.02
N ILE A 197 9.85 15.96 5.29
CA ILE A 197 10.18 14.54 5.47
C ILE A 197 10.75 14.44 6.90
N CYS A 198 9.88 14.13 7.86
CA CYS A 198 10.20 14.01 9.28
C CYS A 198 10.27 12.51 9.58
N PRO A 199 11.35 11.94 10.17
CA PRO A 199 11.51 10.49 10.43
C PRO A 199 10.36 9.82 11.22
N CYS A 200 9.40 10.61 11.71
CA CYS A 200 8.05 10.18 12.06
C CYS A 200 7.28 9.51 10.90
N TYR A 201 7.69 9.64 9.63
CA TYR A 201 7.05 9.04 8.45
C TYR A 201 7.21 7.52 8.46
N GLU A 202 8.42 7.01 8.66
CA GLU A 202 8.66 5.58 8.84
C GLU A 202 8.02 5.11 10.13
N HIS A 203 8.03 5.92 11.17
CA HIS A 203 7.45 5.56 12.46
C HIS A 203 5.91 5.48 12.42
N CYS A 204 5.23 6.37 11.70
CA CYS A 204 3.78 6.36 11.52
C CYS A 204 3.34 5.26 10.55
N PHE A 205 4.07 5.05 9.46
CA PHE A 205 3.85 3.91 8.57
C PHE A 205 4.09 2.59 9.30
N ALA A 206 5.19 2.48 10.06
CA ALA A 206 5.44 1.33 10.91
C ALA A 206 4.38 1.18 12.00
N LEU A 207 3.84 2.28 12.56
CA LEU A 207 2.71 2.23 13.50
C LEU A 207 1.43 1.73 12.81
N PHE A 208 1.15 2.13 11.57
CA PHE A 208 0.02 1.65 10.80
C PHE A 208 0.16 0.16 10.46
N VAL A 209 1.34 -0.27 10.01
CA VAL A 209 1.67 -1.68 9.76
C VAL A 209 1.62 -2.48 11.05
N ARG A 210 2.11 -1.94 12.17
CA ARG A 210 2.00 -2.56 13.50
C ARG A 210 0.55 -2.66 13.95
N LEU A 211 -0.28 -1.64 13.70
CA LEU A 211 -1.70 -1.65 14.05
C LEU A 211 -2.46 -2.67 13.20
N LEU A 212 -2.13 -2.80 11.91
CA LEU A 212 -2.59 -3.88 11.04
C LEU A 212 -2.12 -5.25 11.52
N ALA A 213 -0.87 -5.38 11.99
CA ALA A 213 -0.35 -6.61 12.57
C ALA A 213 -1.05 -6.95 13.90
N PHE A 214 -1.39 -5.95 14.72
CA PHE A 214 -2.18 -6.12 15.94
C PHE A 214 -3.63 -6.49 15.64
N ILE A 215 -4.23 -5.92 14.60
CA ILE A 215 -5.54 -6.35 14.11
C ILE A 215 -5.42 -7.80 13.61
N GLY A 216 -4.44 -8.11 12.77
CA GLY A 216 -4.17 -9.49 12.33
C GLY A 216 -3.98 -10.47 13.50
N LEU A 217 -3.30 -10.04 14.57
CA LEU A 217 -3.14 -10.81 15.81
C LEU A 217 -4.45 -10.96 16.58
N ALA A 218 -5.31 -9.93 16.60
CA ALA A 218 -6.65 -10.01 17.16
C ALA A 218 -7.58 -10.92 16.35
N PHE A 219 -7.30 -11.12 15.05
CA PHE A 219 -7.95 -12.09 14.17
C PHE A 219 -7.25 -13.47 14.18
N SER A 220 -6.10 -13.63 14.82
CA SER A 220 -5.39 -14.91 15.00
C SER A 220 -6.18 -15.99 15.79
N PRO A 221 -7.02 -15.68 16.80
CA PRO A 221 -7.83 -16.70 17.46
C PRO A 221 -9.04 -17.17 16.63
N LEU A 222 -9.42 -16.45 15.56
CA LEU A 222 -10.59 -16.75 14.75
C LEU A 222 -10.51 -18.12 14.04
N PRO A 223 -9.38 -18.50 13.43
CA PRO A 223 -9.16 -19.87 12.92
C PRO A 223 -9.29 -20.96 14.00
N PHE A 224 -8.82 -20.70 15.23
CA PHE A 224 -8.95 -21.65 16.34
C PHE A 224 -10.41 -21.81 16.80
N LEU A 225 -11.15 -20.70 16.76
CA LEU A 225 -12.58 -20.67 17.06
C LEU A 225 -13.38 -21.40 15.98
N PHE A 226 -13.02 -21.24 14.70
CA PHE A 226 -13.61 -22.01 13.60
C PHE A 226 -13.20 -23.49 13.63
N TYR A 227 -11.99 -23.84 14.06
CA TYR A 227 -11.61 -25.25 14.23
C TYR A 227 -12.44 -25.94 15.32
N LYS A 228 -12.70 -25.25 16.44
CA LYS A 228 -13.43 -25.82 17.57
C LYS A 228 -14.96 -25.79 17.40
N TYR A 229 -15.50 -24.73 16.79
CA TYR A 229 -16.95 -24.50 16.68
C TYR A 229 -17.48 -24.57 15.25
N GLY A 230 -16.62 -24.83 14.27
CA GLY A 230 -17.00 -24.89 12.85
C GLY A 230 -18.01 -25.99 12.55
N GLU A 231 -17.90 -27.14 13.21
CA GLU A 231 -18.85 -28.25 13.05
C GLU A 231 -20.24 -27.91 13.61
N THR A 232 -20.29 -27.21 14.75
CA THR A 232 -21.53 -26.69 15.33
C THR A 232 -22.14 -25.57 14.48
N LEU A 233 -21.33 -24.69 13.91
CA LEU A 233 -21.80 -23.61 13.02
C LEU A 233 -22.35 -24.17 11.69
N ARG A 234 -21.70 -25.18 11.12
CA ARG A 234 -22.12 -25.83 9.87
C ARG A 234 -23.43 -26.61 10.00
N THR A 235 -23.66 -27.23 11.16
CA THR A 235 -24.88 -28.01 11.44
C THR A 235 -26.07 -27.13 11.84
N LYS A 236 -25.82 -25.95 12.43
CA LYS A 236 -26.87 -25.04 12.90
C LYS A 236 -27.40 -24.09 11.81
N PHE A 237 -26.62 -23.84 10.77
CA PHE A 237 -27.01 -23.04 9.60
C PHE A 237 -26.71 -23.79 8.29
N PRO A 238 -27.44 -24.89 7.98
CA PRO A 238 -27.30 -25.54 6.69
C PRO A 238 -27.79 -24.58 5.60
N ILE A 239 -26.89 -24.20 4.71
CA ILE A 239 -27.21 -23.44 3.50
C ILE A 239 -27.83 -24.45 2.53
N THR A 240 -29.16 -24.42 2.38
CA THR A 240 -29.84 -25.07 1.27
C THR A 240 -29.44 -24.34 -0.01
N LEU A 241 -28.60 -24.97 -0.82
CA LEU A 241 -28.41 -24.61 -2.24
C LEU A 241 -29.70 -24.90 -3.01
#